data_AF-A0A7G1KQZ7-F1
#
_entry.id   AF-A0A7G1KQZ7-F1
#
_cell.length_a   1.000
_cell.length_b   1.000
_cell.length_c   1.000
_cell.angle_alpha   90.00
_cell.angle_beta   90.00
_cell.angle_gamma   90.00
#
_symmetry.space_group_name_H-M   'P 1'
#
loop_
_entity.id
_entity.type
_entity.pdbx_description
1 polymer ?
#
loop_
_entity_poly.entity_id
_entity_poly.type
_entity_poly.pdbx_seq_one_letter_code
_entity_poly.pdbx_strand_id
1 'polypeptide(L)'
;MPDNVYIDPDLLRQLAEKHDGIADDTRKWAQPPSDWLNAFPETYGKIAHPVHQALVRYYTARERAGNALADEHQYTANSLREAALAYERADQDGSRDIKLAGDNVNPQPMPQVTPGGPGTTPPSGPPGGGPAGTPPGGPAGGPSTGTGPNGAGPSGPSGPEGGPAGTDNGRPGSGVTGADTAGPGSVPAAASSGGPGATSTAPASSVVPPVGSIPPGGPSGGPGGGPGGGSFDERSGVQSSGARSDVPPMPVVTPFAAAVAKAKDEAAEPAYVVGDAVDEDLVLAKTLLGGVLAAADTTAVGLHWAVAVLRGPAGTGVFITSNEGRGWLPPGVFLPQEVSTPWSWDEVLSDAEEDGSPWEGVSDPARILVEFGLAWGPKAGARLSALVSSGPLDPSLRSRFADVPMEGLVGPSDDLDLRAFTVDTADRLGLTGSAAALQHVASVPDNRVRATCLDLATDAHAQVGRAGTTPAEAALSRGVRQRIIGLLQNGQEVPAALWRELRDADDLLAAAMLSRRVDVGRVEPGALRVDDNPALRAMVFERRCNELALLLADEPTRQQLRDAVYAHAQIVEHPQFVAAPAAVATAVDERVVRPAAPPTSVVAPGGQVSAPPPVSAPTVAVTPPATPPPGGPQNQS
;
A
#
# COMPACT_ATOMS: atom_id res chain seq x y z
N MET A 1 -14.21 -26.97 -9.90
CA MET A 1 -15.50 -26.89 -9.17
C MET A 1 -15.30 -25.77 -8.16
N PRO A 2 -15.88 -24.58 -8.35
CA PRO A 2 -15.79 -23.54 -7.34
C PRO A 2 -16.47 -24.04 -6.07
N ASP A 3 -15.85 -23.82 -4.92
CA ASP A 3 -16.40 -24.18 -3.61
C ASP A 3 -17.76 -23.48 -3.45
N ASN A 4 -18.83 -24.26 -3.32
CA ASN A 4 -20.16 -23.72 -3.05
C ASN A 4 -20.15 -23.14 -1.63
N VAL A 5 -19.98 -21.83 -1.55
CA VAL A 5 -20.14 -21.08 -0.30
C VAL A 5 -21.61 -21.18 0.10
N TYR A 6 -21.90 -21.93 1.16
CA TYR A 6 -23.23 -22.02 1.74
C TYR A 6 -23.52 -20.74 2.51
N ILE A 7 -24.29 -19.83 1.92
CA ILE A 7 -24.71 -18.57 2.55
C ILE A 7 -26.11 -18.76 3.12
N ASP A 8 -26.25 -18.54 4.42
CA ASP A 8 -27.53 -18.61 5.13
C ASP A 8 -28.41 -17.38 4.78
N PRO A 9 -29.65 -17.57 4.25
CA PRO A 9 -30.57 -16.46 3.98
C PRO A 9 -30.90 -15.60 5.20
N ASP A 10 -30.89 -16.16 6.41
CA ASP A 10 -31.19 -15.40 7.63
C ASP A 10 -30.05 -14.43 7.99
N LEU A 11 -28.81 -14.80 7.69
CA LEU A 11 -27.67 -13.90 7.82
C LEU A 11 -27.78 -12.69 6.88
N LEU A 12 -28.24 -12.90 5.63
CA LEU A 12 -28.46 -11.82 4.67
C LEU A 12 -29.52 -10.82 5.15
N ARG A 13 -30.59 -11.31 5.79
CA ARG A 13 -31.62 -10.45 6.41
C ARG A 13 -31.07 -9.65 7.58
N GLN A 14 -30.29 -10.28 8.45
CA GLN A 14 -29.66 -9.59 9.58
C GLN A 14 -28.72 -8.48 9.10
N LEU A 15 -27.94 -8.73 8.04
CA LEU A 15 -27.10 -7.71 7.41
C LEU A 15 -27.95 -6.58 6.82
N ALA A 16 -29.06 -6.89 6.15
CA ALA A 16 -29.97 -5.87 5.63
C ALA A 16 -30.54 -4.96 6.73
N GLU A 17 -30.97 -5.52 7.87
CA GLU A 17 -31.44 -4.75 9.03
C GLU A 17 -30.34 -3.84 9.60
N LYS A 18 -29.09 -4.31 9.63
CA LYS A 18 -27.95 -3.49 10.04
C LYS A 18 -27.74 -2.31 9.10
N HIS A 19 -27.83 -2.52 7.79
CA HIS A 19 -27.70 -1.45 6.80
C HIS A 19 -28.83 -0.42 6.89
N ASP A 20 -30.08 -0.85 7.17
CA ASP A 20 -31.18 0.09 7.43
C ASP A 20 -30.92 0.95 8.68
N GLY A 21 -30.43 0.34 9.76
CA GLY A 21 -30.07 1.08 10.97
C GLY A 21 -28.98 2.13 10.71
N ILE A 22 -27.96 1.78 9.92
CA ILE A 22 -26.91 2.73 9.51
C ILE A 22 -27.49 3.86 8.64
N ALA A 23 -28.40 3.55 7.71
CA ALA A 23 -29.04 4.57 6.88
C ALA A 23 -29.82 5.59 7.73
N ASP A 24 -30.58 5.12 8.71
CA ASP A 24 -31.36 5.98 9.61
C ASP A 24 -30.47 6.84 10.52
N ASP A 25 -29.42 6.26 11.09
CA ASP A 25 -28.43 6.98 11.89
C ASP A 25 -27.69 8.04 11.06
N THR A 26 -27.34 7.71 9.81
CA THR A 26 -26.69 8.65 8.87
C THR A 26 -27.61 9.82 8.55
N ARG A 27 -28.90 9.59 8.27
CA ARG A 27 -29.87 10.68 8.02
C ARG A 27 -30.02 11.57 9.25
N LYS A 28 -30.07 10.98 10.44
CA LYS A 28 -30.16 11.74 11.69
C LYS A 28 -28.91 12.60 11.94
N TRP A 29 -27.73 12.05 11.69
CA TRP A 29 -26.45 12.78 11.81
C TRP A 29 -26.30 13.88 10.75
N ALA A 30 -26.89 13.69 9.57
CA ALA A 30 -26.85 14.66 8.47
C ALA A 30 -27.77 15.88 8.69
N GLN A 31 -28.72 15.80 9.62
CA GLN A 31 -29.66 16.88 9.88
C GLN A 31 -28.95 18.17 10.31
N PRO A 32 -29.28 19.32 9.69
CA PRO A 32 -28.72 20.60 10.11
C PRO A 32 -29.22 20.97 11.51
N PRO A 33 -28.40 21.62 12.35
CA PRO A 33 -28.85 22.16 13.63
C PRO A 33 -29.70 23.42 13.40
N SER A 34 -30.93 23.24 12.93
CA SER A 34 -31.81 24.31 12.44
C SER A 34 -32.09 25.38 13.49
N ASP A 35 -32.30 24.99 14.75
CA ASP A 35 -32.63 25.93 15.83
C ASP A 35 -31.46 26.87 16.10
N TRP A 36 -30.24 26.33 16.14
CA TRP A 36 -29.03 27.11 16.31
C TRP A 36 -28.76 28.02 15.09
N LEU A 37 -28.90 27.49 13.87
CA LEU A 37 -28.76 28.28 12.65
C LEU A 37 -29.78 29.42 12.57
N ASN A 38 -30.99 29.22 13.08
CA ASN A 38 -32.03 30.24 13.12
C ASN A 38 -31.74 31.31 14.19
N ALA A 39 -31.21 30.93 15.35
CA ALA A 39 -30.85 31.84 16.43
C ALA A 39 -29.51 32.58 16.20
N PHE A 40 -28.71 32.14 15.23
CA PHE A 40 -27.37 32.67 14.96
C PHE A 40 -27.35 34.18 14.67
N PRO A 41 -28.23 34.75 13.81
CA PRO A 41 -28.22 36.19 13.54
C PRO A 41 -28.60 37.05 14.76
N GLU A 42 -29.43 36.52 15.67
CA GLU A 42 -29.80 37.20 16.90
C GLU A 42 -28.64 37.21 17.90
N THR A 43 -27.91 36.10 17.98
CA THR A 43 -26.80 35.92 18.93
C THR A 43 -25.54 36.68 18.52
N TYR A 44 -25.19 36.65 17.22
CA TYR A 44 -23.93 37.19 16.71
C TYR A 44 -24.08 38.50 15.92
N GLY A 45 -25.32 38.95 15.73
CA GLY A 45 -25.65 40.20 15.05
C GLY A 45 -25.41 40.15 13.53
N LYS A 46 -25.74 41.28 12.87
CA LYS A 46 -25.73 41.37 11.39
C LYS A 46 -24.34 41.34 10.76
N ILE A 47 -23.28 41.64 11.52
CA ILE A 47 -21.88 41.62 11.03
C ILE A 47 -21.47 40.19 10.69
N ALA A 48 -22.01 39.18 11.39
CA ALA A 48 -21.71 37.77 11.16
C ALA A 48 -22.54 37.14 10.01
N HIS A 49 -23.30 37.94 9.24
CA HIS A 49 -24.15 37.40 8.17
C HIS A 49 -23.39 36.59 7.11
N PRO A 50 -22.18 36.98 6.64
CA PRO A 50 -21.42 36.16 5.71
C PRO A 50 -21.04 34.78 6.28
N VAL A 51 -20.73 34.73 7.58
CA VAL A 51 -20.41 33.48 8.30
C VAL A 51 -21.65 32.62 8.44
N HIS A 52 -22.79 33.20 8.81
CA HIS A 52 -24.08 32.50 8.84
C HIS A 52 -24.43 31.87 7.49
N GLN A 53 -24.28 32.62 6.39
CA GLN A 53 -24.52 32.10 5.04
C GLN A 53 -23.54 30.98 4.65
N ALA A 54 -22.28 31.04 5.11
CA ALA A 54 -21.32 29.97 4.90
C ALA A 54 -21.72 28.70 5.67
N LEU A 55 -22.14 28.84 6.93
CA LEU A 55 -22.61 27.74 7.76
C LEU A 55 -23.87 27.08 7.20
N VAL A 56 -24.85 27.86 6.76
CA VAL A 56 -26.05 27.33 6.10
C VAL A 56 -25.67 26.52 4.86
N ARG A 57 -24.79 27.06 3.99
CA ARG A 57 -24.31 26.34 2.80
C ARG A 57 -23.58 25.03 3.16
N TYR A 58 -22.73 25.07 4.18
CA TYR A 58 -22.01 23.91 4.68
C TYR A 58 -22.99 22.82 5.16
N TYR A 59 -23.93 23.15 6.05
CA TYR A 59 -24.87 22.17 6.58
C TYR A 59 -25.83 21.63 5.52
N THR A 60 -26.26 22.44 4.54
CA THR A 60 -27.03 21.94 3.39
C THR A 60 -26.22 20.97 2.52
N ALA A 61 -24.92 21.23 2.32
CA ALA A 61 -24.05 20.32 1.58
C ALA A 61 -23.86 18.99 2.34
N ARG A 62 -23.63 19.06 3.65
CA ARG A 62 -23.54 17.89 4.53
C ARG A 62 -24.83 17.08 4.55
N GLU A 63 -25.98 17.73 4.68
CA GLU A 63 -27.30 17.07 4.66
C GLU A 63 -27.49 16.30 3.35
N ARG A 64 -27.16 16.92 2.21
CA ARG A 64 -27.24 16.25 0.89
C ARG A 64 -26.31 15.05 0.80
N ALA A 65 -25.06 15.19 1.24
CA ALA A 65 -24.08 14.10 1.20
C ALA A 65 -24.49 12.94 2.11
N GLY A 66 -24.93 13.24 3.33
CA GLY A 66 -25.40 12.23 4.28
C GLY A 66 -26.66 11.52 3.80
N ASN A 67 -27.61 12.22 3.19
CA ASN A 67 -28.78 11.59 2.59
C ASN A 67 -28.40 10.66 1.43
N ALA A 68 -27.47 11.07 0.56
CA ALA A 68 -27.00 10.21 -0.54
C ALA A 68 -26.34 8.92 -0.02
N LEU A 69 -25.49 9.03 1.00
CA LEU A 69 -24.88 7.86 1.65
C LEU A 69 -25.92 6.96 2.31
N ALA A 70 -26.91 7.54 3.00
CA ALA A 70 -27.99 6.76 3.59
C ALA A 70 -28.81 5.99 2.52
N ASP A 71 -29.01 6.59 1.35
CA ASP A 71 -29.68 5.94 0.23
C ASP A 71 -28.87 4.76 -0.33
N GLU A 72 -27.54 4.84 -0.35
CA GLU A 72 -26.65 3.72 -0.71
C GLU A 72 -26.75 2.55 0.29
N HIS A 73 -26.80 2.86 1.59
CA HIS A 73 -27.03 1.84 2.62
C HIS A 73 -28.40 1.17 2.46
N GLN A 74 -29.44 1.95 2.17
CA GLN A 74 -30.78 1.42 1.97
C GLN A 74 -30.90 0.59 0.68
N TYR A 75 -30.21 1.00 -0.39
CA TYR A 75 -30.08 0.19 -1.60
C TYR A 75 -29.43 -1.16 -1.29
N THR A 76 -28.32 -1.16 -0.56
CA THR A 76 -27.61 -2.38 -0.16
C THR A 76 -28.50 -3.30 0.68
N ALA A 77 -29.25 -2.74 1.64
CA ALA A 77 -30.22 -3.50 2.42
C ALA A 77 -31.29 -4.18 1.55
N ASN A 78 -31.80 -3.48 0.54
CA ASN A 78 -32.78 -4.04 -0.39
C ASN A 78 -32.18 -5.16 -1.26
N SER A 79 -30.95 -4.98 -1.76
CA SER A 79 -30.25 -6.02 -2.53
C SER A 79 -30.00 -7.28 -1.70
N LEU A 80 -29.64 -7.14 -0.42
CA LEU A 80 -29.46 -8.27 0.49
C LEU A 80 -30.76 -9.04 0.72
N ARG A 81 -31.89 -8.35 0.88
CA ARG A 81 -33.22 -8.98 0.99
C ARG A 81 -33.61 -9.71 -0.28
N GLU A 82 -33.35 -9.10 -1.44
CA GLU A 82 -33.63 -9.72 -2.74
C GLU A 82 -32.80 -10.99 -2.94
N ALA A 83 -31.52 -10.96 -2.57
CA ALA A 83 -30.65 -12.14 -2.60
C ALA A 83 -31.16 -13.25 -1.67
N ALA A 84 -31.55 -12.92 -0.44
CA ALA A 84 -32.14 -13.90 0.50
C ALA A 84 -33.38 -14.57 -0.09
N LEU A 85 -34.29 -13.78 -0.69
CA LEU A 85 -35.49 -14.30 -1.37
C LEU A 85 -35.16 -15.17 -2.58
N ALA A 86 -34.10 -14.84 -3.33
CA ALA A 86 -33.66 -15.64 -4.47
C ALA A 86 -33.13 -17.02 -4.03
N TYR A 87 -32.36 -17.07 -2.93
CA TYR A 87 -31.87 -18.32 -2.36
C TYR A 87 -33.02 -19.22 -1.88
N GLU A 88 -33.99 -18.66 -1.16
CA GLU A 88 -35.16 -19.44 -0.70
C GLU A 88 -35.99 -19.96 -1.86
N ARG A 89 -36.15 -19.19 -2.93
CA ARG A 89 -36.84 -19.64 -4.13
C ARG A 89 -36.10 -20.80 -4.79
N ALA A 90 -34.78 -20.68 -4.94
CA ALA A 90 -33.94 -21.74 -5.51
C ALA A 90 -34.00 -23.03 -4.67
N ASP A 91 -34.03 -22.92 -3.34
CA ASP A 91 -34.15 -24.08 -2.43
C ASP A 91 -35.54 -24.74 -2.52
N GLN A 92 -36.61 -23.94 -2.62
CA GLN A 92 -37.97 -24.44 -2.80
C GLN A 92 -38.15 -25.14 -4.16
N ASP A 93 -37.59 -24.57 -5.23
CA ASP A 93 -37.65 -25.14 -6.57
C ASP A 93 -36.82 -26.43 -6.63
N GLY A 94 -35.60 -26.43 -6.06
CA GLY A 94 -34.79 -27.65 -5.94
C GLY A 94 -35.48 -28.76 -5.13
N SER A 95 -36.14 -28.39 -4.03
CA SER A 95 -36.93 -29.32 -3.22
C SER A 95 -38.14 -29.90 -3.98
N ARG A 96 -38.79 -29.10 -4.84
CA ARG A 96 -39.90 -29.56 -5.69
C ARG A 96 -39.40 -30.52 -6.77
N ASP A 97 -38.30 -30.20 -7.43
CA ASP A 97 -37.71 -31.04 -8.48
C ASP A 97 -37.27 -32.40 -7.92
N ILE A 98 -36.69 -32.43 -6.72
CA ILE A 98 -36.33 -33.68 -6.04
C ILE A 98 -37.57 -34.52 -5.69
N LYS A 99 -38.65 -33.88 -5.20
CA LYS A 99 -39.92 -34.59 -4.92
C LYS A 99 -40.54 -35.18 -6.19
N LEU A 100 -40.56 -34.42 -7.29
CA LEU A 100 -41.07 -34.89 -8.58
C LEU A 100 -40.21 -36.02 -9.17
N ALA A 101 -38.88 -35.97 -8.98
CA ALA A 101 -37.98 -37.05 -9.39
C ALA A 101 -38.18 -38.31 -8.53
N GLY A 102 -38.47 -38.16 -7.22
CA GLY A 102 -38.75 -39.27 -6.31
C GLY A 102 -40.10 -39.94 -6.54
N ASP A 103 -41.16 -39.17 -6.82
CA ASP A 103 -42.51 -39.70 -7.07
C ASP A 103 -42.65 -40.40 -8.43
N ASN A 104 -41.78 -40.10 -9.40
CA ASN A 104 -41.71 -40.83 -10.68
C ASN A 104 -40.94 -42.16 -10.60
N VAL A 105 -40.44 -42.55 -9.42
CA VAL A 105 -39.97 -43.92 -9.17
C VAL A 105 -41.17 -44.82 -8.92
N ASN A 106 -42.03 -44.94 -9.93
CA ASN A 106 -43.00 -46.02 -9.98
C ASN A 106 -42.18 -47.33 -10.02
N PRO A 107 -42.36 -48.28 -9.08
CA PRO A 107 -41.69 -49.57 -9.12
C PRO A 107 -42.21 -50.35 -10.32
N GLN A 108 -41.64 -50.09 -11.49
CA GLN A 108 -41.74 -51.00 -12.62
C GLN A 108 -41.17 -52.35 -12.13
N PRO A 109 -41.96 -53.44 -12.19
CA PRO A 109 -41.48 -54.75 -11.81
C PRO A 109 -40.26 -55.07 -12.67
N MET A 110 -39.13 -55.33 -12.00
CA MET A 110 -37.90 -55.75 -12.66
C MET A 110 -38.22 -56.91 -13.61
N PRO A 111 -37.89 -56.82 -14.92
CA PRO A 111 -38.02 -57.95 -15.81
C PRO A 111 -37.09 -59.06 -15.30
N GLN A 112 -37.65 -60.25 -15.04
CA GLN A 112 -36.88 -61.44 -14.73
C GLN A 112 -35.85 -61.69 -15.82
N VAL A 113 -34.57 -61.56 -15.47
CA VAL A 113 -33.45 -61.98 -16.30
C VAL A 113 -33.45 -63.50 -16.35
N THR A 114 -33.85 -64.06 -17.48
CA THR A 114 -33.71 -65.49 -17.80
C THR A 114 -32.28 -65.73 -18.30
N PRO A 115 -31.54 -66.72 -17.77
CA PRO A 115 -30.18 -67.01 -18.22
C PRO A 115 -30.20 -68.00 -19.40
N GLY A 116 -29.71 -67.59 -20.56
CA GLY A 116 -29.49 -68.50 -21.68
C GLY A 116 -28.94 -67.87 -22.96
N GLY A 117 -27.67 -68.21 -23.27
CA GLY A 117 -27.22 -68.39 -24.65
C GLY A 117 -26.38 -67.27 -25.29
N PRO A 118 -25.18 -67.58 -25.83
CA PRO A 118 -24.30 -66.60 -26.46
C PRO A 118 -24.63 -66.44 -27.95
N GLY A 119 -24.55 -65.22 -28.48
CA GLY A 119 -24.45 -65.04 -29.93
C GLY A 119 -25.01 -63.74 -30.51
N THR A 120 -24.08 -62.83 -30.83
CA THR A 120 -24.01 -62.04 -32.08
C THR A 120 -24.98 -60.87 -32.36
N THR A 121 -24.33 -59.78 -32.78
CA THR A 121 -24.74 -58.60 -33.59
C THR A 121 -25.40 -57.38 -32.91
N PRO A 122 -24.85 -56.15 -33.09
CA PRO A 122 -25.54 -54.88 -32.85
C PRO A 122 -26.30 -54.45 -34.12
N PRO A 123 -27.40 -53.65 -34.03
CA PRO A 123 -27.23 -52.21 -34.28
C PRO A 123 -28.33 -51.26 -33.73
N SER A 124 -28.03 -49.96 -33.88
CA SER A 124 -28.93 -48.82 -34.24
C SER A 124 -30.05 -48.37 -33.27
N GLY A 125 -29.90 -47.16 -32.73
CA GLY A 125 -30.98 -46.40 -32.08
C GLY A 125 -31.72 -45.45 -33.05
N PRO A 126 -32.99 -45.12 -32.74
CA PRO A 126 -33.61 -43.87 -33.17
C PRO A 126 -34.59 -43.29 -32.07
N PRO A 127 -35.51 -42.34 -32.35
CA PRO A 127 -35.29 -40.88 -32.35
C PRO A 127 -36.42 -40.01 -31.70
N GLY A 128 -36.26 -38.67 -31.67
CA GLY A 128 -37.34 -37.64 -31.61
C GLY A 128 -37.89 -37.26 -30.22
N GLY A 129 -38.40 -36.05 -29.92
CA GLY A 129 -38.58 -34.79 -30.65
C GLY A 129 -39.41 -33.76 -29.83
N GLY A 130 -39.00 -32.47 -29.84
CA GLY A 130 -39.75 -31.18 -29.67
C GLY A 130 -40.57 -30.87 -28.39
N PRO A 131 -41.12 -29.63 -28.19
CA PRO A 131 -40.82 -28.34 -28.85
C PRO A 131 -40.80 -27.05 -27.94
N ALA A 132 -40.09 -26.03 -28.44
CA ALA A 132 -40.31 -24.56 -28.51
C ALA A 132 -40.86 -23.67 -27.37
N GLY A 133 -40.14 -22.55 -27.10
CA GLY A 133 -40.65 -21.28 -26.57
C GLY A 133 -39.56 -20.21 -26.30
N THR A 134 -39.37 -19.26 -27.22
CA THR A 134 -38.64 -17.94 -27.06
C THR A 134 -39.62 -16.84 -26.57
N PRO A 135 -39.23 -15.63 -26.04
CA PRO A 135 -38.23 -14.65 -26.58
C PRO A 135 -37.58 -13.71 -25.50
N PRO A 136 -37.08 -12.46 -25.76
CA PRO A 136 -36.11 -11.95 -26.77
C PRO A 136 -34.98 -11.02 -26.19
N GLY A 137 -33.94 -10.75 -26.99
CA GLY A 137 -33.49 -9.36 -27.26
C GLY A 137 -32.19 -8.85 -26.63
N GLY A 138 -31.07 -8.98 -27.34
CA GLY A 138 -29.87 -8.14 -27.17
C GLY A 138 -29.54 -7.40 -28.47
N PRO A 139 -29.11 -6.13 -28.46
CA PRO A 139 -28.71 -5.44 -29.67
C PRO A 139 -27.26 -5.77 -30.07
N ALA A 140 -27.08 -5.82 -31.40
CA ALA A 140 -25.89 -6.15 -32.15
C ALA A 140 -25.09 -4.88 -32.54
N GLY A 141 -23.82 -5.08 -32.93
CA GLY A 141 -23.13 -4.08 -33.75
C GLY A 141 -21.61 -4.18 -33.77
N GLY A 142 -21.06 -5.20 -34.41
CA GLY A 142 -19.68 -5.17 -34.92
C GLY A 142 -19.69 -5.20 -36.46
N PRO A 143 -18.73 -4.56 -37.14
CA PRO A 143 -18.38 -4.94 -38.49
C PRO A 143 -16.99 -5.59 -38.54
N SER A 144 -16.97 -6.80 -39.07
CA SER A 144 -15.77 -7.48 -39.58
C SER A 144 -15.67 -7.21 -41.09
N THR A 145 -14.44 -7.02 -41.59
CA THR A 145 -13.85 -7.38 -42.91
C THR A 145 -12.78 -6.34 -43.27
N GLY A 146 -11.57 -6.68 -43.72
CA GLY A 146 -11.06 -7.99 -44.12
C GLY A 146 -9.57 -7.96 -44.51
N THR A 147 -9.10 -9.14 -44.89
CA THR A 147 -8.06 -9.44 -45.91
C THR A 147 -6.74 -8.66 -45.88
N GLY A 148 -5.67 -9.36 -45.48
CA GLY A 148 -4.27 -8.95 -45.69
C GLY A 148 -3.86 -8.87 -47.17
N PRO A 149 -2.63 -8.37 -47.43
CA PRO A 149 -1.59 -9.30 -47.88
C PRO A 149 -0.15 -8.99 -47.41
N ASN A 150 0.72 -9.97 -47.65
CA ASN A 150 2.19 -10.01 -47.59
C ASN A 150 2.97 -8.70 -47.90
N GLY A 151 4.12 -8.55 -47.25
CA GLY A 151 5.25 -7.71 -47.67
C GLY A 151 6.22 -7.43 -46.51
N ALA A 152 7.33 -8.17 -46.39
CA ALA A 152 8.68 -7.74 -46.83
C ALA A 152 9.16 -6.44 -46.15
N GLY A 153 10.14 -6.58 -45.24
CA GLY A 153 10.74 -5.45 -44.52
C GLY A 153 11.74 -4.62 -45.34
N PRO A 154 12.21 -3.49 -44.79
CA PRO A 154 13.47 -2.85 -45.21
C PRO A 154 14.45 -2.80 -44.01
N SER A 155 15.67 -3.35 -44.09
CA SER A 155 16.85 -2.81 -44.80
C SER A 155 17.18 -1.37 -44.40
N GLY A 156 18.16 -1.20 -43.51
CA GLY A 156 18.72 0.09 -43.12
C GLY A 156 19.68 0.68 -44.16
N PRO A 157 20.19 1.91 -43.94
CA PRO A 157 21.29 2.46 -44.70
C PRO A 157 22.63 2.37 -43.94
N SER A 158 23.64 1.91 -44.65
CA SER A 158 25.04 1.80 -44.25
C SER A 158 25.86 3.05 -44.61
N GLY A 159 26.77 3.45 -43.71
CA GLY A 159 28.11 3.99 -44.01
C GLY A 159 28.30 5.52 -43.93
N PRO A 160 29.56 6.02 -43.77
CA PRO A 160 30.82 5.29 -43.93
C PRO A 160 31.85 5.40 -42.77
N GLU A 161 32.86 4.56 -42.94
CA GLU A 161 34.08 4.31 -42.16
C GLU A 161 35.03 5.51 -41.98
N GLY A 162 35.86 5.43 -40.93
CA GLY A 162 37.11 6.19 -40.80
C GLY A 162 37.72 6.10 -39.40
N GLY A 163 38.55 5.09 -39.13
CA GLY A 163 39.45 5.04 -37.94
C GLY A 163 40.64 6.02 -38.05
N PRO A 164 41.71 5.95 -37.22
CA PRO A 164 42.16 4.74 -36.52
C PRO A 164 42.64 4.93 -35.05
N ALA A 165 43.05 3.78 -34.52
CA ALA A 165 43.63 3.41 -33.23
C ALA A 165 44.77 4.28 -32.68
N GLY A 166 44.87 4.26 -31.35
CA GLY A 166 46.08 4.56 -30.57
C GLY A 166 46.05 3.80 -29.24
N THR A 167 46.84 2.73 -29.17
CA THR A 167 47.13 1.92 -27.99
C THR A 167 48.14 2.60 -27.06
N ASP A 168 48.05 2.21 -25.78
CA ASP A 168 49.16 1.79 -24.91
C ASP A 168 49.64 2.68 -23.74
N ASN A 169 49.71 1.98 -22.59
CA ASN A 169 50.66 2.06 -21.47
C ASN A 169 50.47 3.06 -20.31
N GLY A 170 50.36 2.47 -19.11
CA GLY A 170 51.43 2.66 -18.10
C GLY A 170 51.09 3.45 -16.82
N ARG A 171 50.77 2.70 -15.75
CA ARG A 171 50.95 2.99 -14.30
C ARG A 171 52.25 3.76 -13.93
N PRO A 172 52.52 4.12 -12.64
CA PRO A 172 51.67 4.52 -11.49
C PRO A 172 52.25 5.70 -10.65
N GLY A 173 51.51 6.17 -9.64
CA GLY A 173 52.09 6.37 -8.29
C GLY A 173 52.18 7.77 -7.67
N SER A 174 52.08 7.78 -6.33
CA SER A 174 52.24 8.85 -5.33
C SER A 174 51.08 9.84 -5.20
N GLY A 175 50.37 9.99 -4.07
CA GLY A 175 50.70 9.68 -2.68
C GLY A 175 50.98 10.97 -1.90
N VAL A 176 50.38 11.07 -0.69
CA VAL A 176 50.80 11.87 0.49
C VAL A 176 50.03 13.18 0.77
N THR A 177 49.24 13.10 1.87
CA THR A 177 48.89 14.11 2.93
C THR A 177 48.19 15.42 2.52
N GLY A 178 47.23 15.97 3.25
CA GLY A 178 46.89 15.88 4.67
C GLY A 178 46.80 17.31 5.24
N ALA A 179 45.60 17.66 5.73
CA ALA A 179 45.20 18.73 6.68
C ALA A 179 45.95 20.08 6.72
N ASP A 180 45.22 21.20 6.57
CA ASP A 180 44.84 22.05 7.73
C ASP A 180 44.03 23.31 7.35
N THR A 181 42.90 23.44 8.03
CA THR A 181 42.32 24.59 8.75
C THR A 181 42.61 26.06 8.37
N ALA A 182 41.50 26.82 8.35
CA ALA A 182 41.31 28.23 8.78
C ALA A 182 41.15 29.34 7.70
N GLY A 183 39.92 29.84 7.60
CA GLY A 183 39.63 31.25 7.93
C GLY A 183 39.53 32.26 6.77
N PRO A 184 38.50 33.16 6.76
CA PRO A 184 38.08 33.91 5.59
C PRO A 184 38.76 35.29 5.48
N GLY A 185 38.92 35.80 4.25
CA GLY A 185 39.47 37.13 4.01
C GLY A 185 39.20 37.69 2.61
N SER A 186 38.32 38.69 2.59
CA SER A 186 38.31 39.89 1.72
C SER A 186 38.21 39.77 0.18
N VAL A 187 37.09 40.30 -0.31
CA VAL A 187 36.87 41.06 -1.57
C VAL A 187 38.10 41.78 -2.14
N PRO A 188 38.14 41.93 -3.47
CA PRO A 188 38.26 43.28 -4.02
C PRO A 188 37.24 43.60 -5.11
N ALA A 189 36.85 44.87 -5.14
CA ALA A 189 35.94 45.50 -6.08
C ALA A 189 36.67 46.03 -7.34
N ALA A 190 35.83 46.26 -8.35
CA ALA A 190 35.93 47.23 -9.45
C ALA A 190 36.78 46.88 -10.69
N ALA A 191 36.09 46.77 -11.83
CA ALA A 191 36.39 47.59 -13.01
C ALA A 191 35.16 47.71 -13.91
N SER A 192 34.83 48.95 -14.23
CA SER A 192 33.71 49.44 -15.02
C SER A 192 34.15 49.78 -16.44
N SER A 193 33.31 49.44 -17.42
CA SER A 193 33.30 49.94 -18.81
C SER A 193 31.92 49.60 -19.36
N GLY A 194 31.08 50.43 -19.97
CA GLY A 194 31.22 51.72 -20.64
C GLY A 194 30.15 51.69 -21.74
N GLY A 195 29.10 52.52 -21.64
CA GLY A 195 28.00 52.59 -22.62
C GLY A 195 28.38 53.30 -23.94
N PRO A 196 27.50 53.25 -24.97
CA PRO A 196 26.52 54.33 -25.21
C PRO A 196 25.15 53.75 -25.68
N GLY A 197 23.96 54.37 -25.60
CA GLY A 197 23.51 55.76 -25.45
C GLY A 197 22.57 56.12 -26.62
N ALA A 198 21.24 56.16 -26.41
CA ALA A 198 20.26 56.90 -27.26
C ALA A 198 18.82 56.99 -26.64
N THR A 199 18.55 58.14 -26.02
CA THR A 199 17.39 59.07 -26.16
C THR A 199 15.91 58.64 -26.29
N SER A 200 15.11 59.22 -25.38
CA SER A 200 13.72 59.78 -25.45
C SER A 200 12.54 58.84 -25.80
N THR A 201 11.37 58.86 -25.15
CA THR A 201 10.49 60.00 -24.82
C THR A 201 9.38 59.55 -23.86
N ALA A 202 9.00 60.36 -22.86
CA ALA A 202 7.83 60.16 -22.00
C ALA A 202 6.53 60.61 -22.69
N PRO A 203 5.35 60.21 -22.19
CA PRO A 203 4.59 61.18 -21.39
C PRO A 203 3.96 60.60 -20.11
N ALA A 204 3.72 61.52 -19.18
CA ALA A 204 3.14 61.32 -17.87
C ALA A 204 1.63 61.08 -17.91
N SER A 205 1.13 60.30 -16.94
CA SER A 205 -0.20 60.51 -16.36
C SER A 205 -0.22 60.00 -14.92
N SER A 206 -0.58 60.93 -14.04
CA SER A 206 -0.77 60.81 -12.61
C SER A 206 -2.08 60.09 -12.27
N VAL A 207 -2.02 59.01 -11.49
CA VAL A 207 -3.19 58.49 -10.73
C VAL A 207 -2.72 58.01 -9.36
N VAL A 208 -3.41 58.50 -8.33
CA VAL A 208 -3.28 58.22 -6.89
C VAL A 208 -3.69 56.76 -6.59
N PRO A 209 -3.06 56.05 -5.64
CA PRO A 209 -3.39 54.64 -5.40
C PRO A 209 -4.63 54.48 -4.50
N PRO A 210 -5.54 53.53 -4.78
CA PRO A 210 -6.48 53.06 -3.79
C PRO A 210 -5.91 51.87 -2.99
N VAL A 211 -6.28 51.90 -1.73
CA VAL A 211 -6.06 50.93 -0.65
C VAL A 211 -6.57 49.52 -1.00
N GLY A 212 -5.78 48.51 -0.65
CA GLY A 212 -6.20 47.16 -0.23
C GLY A 212 -7.12 46.37 -1.17
N SER A 213 -6.54 45.53 -2.02
CA SER A 213 -7.29 44.46 -2.72
C SER A 213 -7.01 43.10 -2.07
N ILE A 214 -8.03 42.61 -1.37
CA ILE A 214 -8.17 41.23 -0.89
C ILE A 214 -8.57 40.39 -2.12
N PRO A 215 -7.89 39.28 -2.46
CA PRO A 215 -8.34 38.44 -3.56
C PRO A 215 -9.62 37.67 -3.17
N PRO A 216 -10.56 37.49 -4.12
CA PRO A 216 -11.90 36.99 -3.86
C PRO A 216 -11.95 35.47 -3.73
N GLY A 217 -12.77 35.00 -2.78
CA GLY A 217 -13.18 33.61 -2.68
C GLY A 217 -14.32 33.25 -3.64
N GLY A 218 -14.33 31.97 -4.05
CA GLY A 218 -15.46 31.22 -4.62
C GLY A 218 -15.18 30.58 -5.99
N PRO A 219 -16.02 29.64 -6.50
CA PRO A 219 -17.15 28.95 -5.87
C PRO A 219 -17.22 27.42 -6.16
N SER A 220 -18.18 26.77 -5.48
CA SER A 220 -18.68 25.40 -5.66
C SER A 220 -19.46 25.14 -6.97
N GLY A 221 -19.39 23.92 -7.54
CA GLY A 221 -20.58 23.21 -8.10
C GLY A 221 -20.48 22.39 -9.41
N GLY A 222 -20.20 21.07 -9.31
CA GLY A 222 -20.80 19.90 -10.05
C GLY A 222 -20.49 19.64 -11.55
N PRO A 223 -20.93 18.51 -12.17
CA PRO A 223 -21.43 17.20 -11.66
C PRO A 223 -20.71 15.94 -12.29
N GLY A 224 -20.87 14.74 -11.71
CA GLY A 224 -20.61 13.46 -12.42
C GLY A 224 -20.07 12.33 -11.54
N GLY A 225 -20.74 11.17 -11.52
CA GLY A 225 -20.51 10.06 -10.61
C GLY A 225 -19.50 9.00 -11.06
N GLY A 226 -19.06 8.19 -10.08
CA GLY A 226 -18.17 7.02 -10.18
C GLY A 226 -17.93 6.45 -8.77
N PRO A 227 -17.81 5.13 -8.57
CA PRO A 227 -18.40 4.44 -7.41
C PRO A 227 -17.48 4.32 -6.18
N GLY A 228 -18.11 4.37 -5.00
CA GLY A 228 -17.76 3.55 -3.82
C GLY A 228 -16.47 3.87 -3.07
N GLY A 229 -16.42 4.99 -2.35
CA GLY A 229 -15.39 5.30 -1.36
C GLY A 229 -16.02 5.43 0.03
N GLY A 230 -15.69 4.50 0.92
CA GLY A 230 -16.33 4.28 2.21
C GLY A 230 -16.47 5.53 3.10
N SER A 231 -17.63 5.59 3.73
CA SER A 231 -18.02 6.50 4.81
C SER A 231 -16.94 6.67 5.87
N PHE A 232 -16.53 7.90 6.13
CA PHE A 232 -15.84 8.28 7.36
C PHE A 232 -16.84 8.17 8.51
N ASP A 233 -16.60 7.25 9.44
CA ASP A 233 -17.35 7.20 10.70
C ASP A 233 -16.44 7.44 11.90
N GLU A 234 -17.03 8.22 12.79
CA GLU A 234 -16.49 9.07 13.83
C GLU A 234 -16.60 8.31 15.15
N ARG A 235 -15.50 7.91 15.81
CA ARG A 235 -15.59 7.30 17.15
C ARG A 235 -14.35 7.51 18.02
N SER A 236 -14.31 8.66 18.70
CA SER A 236 -13.68 8.81 20.01
C SER A 236 -14.76 8.81 21.08
N GLY A 237 -14.96 7.66 21.73
CA GLY A 237 -15.87 7.50 22.86
C GLY A 237 -15.11 7.46 24.18
N VAL A 238 -14.86 8.62 24.79
CA VAL A 238 -14.52 8.72 26.22
C VAL A 238 -15.70 9.40 26.92
N GLN A 239 -16.45 8.62 27.69
CA GLN A 239 -17.46 9.14 28.61
C GLN A 239 -16.77 9.94 29.71
N SER A 240 -17.01 11.25 29.76
CA SER A 240 -16.83 12.03 30.98
C SER A 240 -18.13 12.80 31.26
N SER A 241 -18.87 12.31 32.24
CA SER A 241 -20.02 12.98 32.82
C SER A 241 -19.56 14.22 33.60
N GLY A 242 -19.89 15.41 33.12
CA GLY A 242 -19.68 16.67 33.85
C GLY A 242 -20.20 17.85 33.07
N ALA A 243 -21.34 18.40 33.50
CA ALA A 243 -22.00 19.56 32.91
C ALA A 243 -21.04 20.77 32.74
N ARG A 244 -20.82 21.22 31.50
CA ARG A 244 -20.21 22.53 31.21
C ARG A 244 -20.75 23.14 29.91
N SER A 245 -21.30 24.33 30.10
CA SER A 245 -21.45 25.50 29.22
C SER A 245 -21.30 25.34 27.71
N ASP A 246 -22.39 25.68 27.04
CA ASP A 246 -22.61 25.84 25.60
C ASP A 246 -21.78 27.03 25.04
N VAL A 247 -20.62 26.73 24.46
CA VAL A 247 -19.81 27.65 23.65
C VAL A 247 -19.50 26.91 22.33
N PRO A 248 -19.79 27.48 21.15
CA PRO A 248 -19.56 26.78 19.90
C PRO A 248 -18.07 26.53 19.66
N PRO A 249 -17.69 25.40 19.04
CA PRO A 249 -16.31 25.10 18.74
C PRO A 249 -15.76 26.14 17.76
N MET A 250 -14.74 26.88 18.16
CA MET A 250 -13.93 27.66 17.24
C MET A 250 -13.27 26.68 16.24
N PRO A 251 -13.06 27.08 14.96
CA PRO A 251 -12.31 26.26 14.02
C PRO A 251 -10.92 26.01 14.62
N VAL A 252 -10.67 24.76 15.01
CA VAL A 252 -9.38 24.35 15.56
C VAL A 252 -8.41 24.37 14.39
N VAL A 253 -7.51 25.35 14.36
CA VAL A 253 -6.41 25.37 13.39
C VAL A 253 -5.55 24.15 13.66
N THR A 254 -5.41 23.29 12.65
CA THR A 254 -4.59 22.09 12.77
C THR A 254 -3.11 22.46 12.90
N PRO A 255 -2.29 21.66 13.61
CA PRO A 255 -0.85 21.88 13.67
C PRO A 255 -0.21 21.97 12.28
N PHE A 256 -0.71 21.18 11.33
CA PHE A 256 -0.26 21.23 9.95
C PHE A 256 -0.60 22.57 9.27
N ALA A 257 -1.85 23.04 9.36
CA ALA A 257 -2.23 24.34 8.79
C ALA A 257 -1.46 25.49 9.45
N ALA A 258 -1.20 25.42 10.75
CA ALA A 258 -0.40 26.41 11.47
C ALA A 258 1.07 26.42 11.02
N ALA A 259 1.69 25.24 10.85
CA ALA A 259 3.07 25.12 10.36
C ALA A 259 3.20 25.65 8.92
N VAL A 260 2.24 25.34 8.05
CA VAL A 260 2.20 25.87 6.68
C VAL A 260 1.99 27.38 6.67
N ALA A 261 1.10 27.92 7.51
CA ALA A 261 0.90 29.37 7.63
C ALA A 261 2.18 30.07 8.12
N LYS A 262 2.84 29.53 9.15
CA LYS A 262 4.13 30.03 9.63
C LYS A 262 5.19 30.00 8.53
N ALA A 263 5.33 28.88 7.82
CA ALA A 263 6.31 28.74 6.73
C ALA A 263 6.01 29.70 5.56
N LYS A 264 4.73 29.97 5.28
CA LYS A 264 4.31 30.99 4.30
C LYS A 264 4.70 32.40 4.77
N ASP A 265 4.46 32.73 6.02
CA ASP A 265 4.83 34.02 6.60
C ASP A 265 6.35 34.23 6.57
N GLU A 266 7.13 33.20 6.94
CA GLU A 266 8.60 33.21 6.87
C GLU A 266 9.12 33.33 5.42
N ALA A 267 8.50 32.63 4.48
CA ALA A 267 8.83 32.74 3.06
C ALA A 267 8.45 34.12 2.46
N ALA A 268 7.45 34.79 3.04
CA ALA A 268 6.99 36.11 2.64
C ALA A 268 7.76 37.27 3.32
N GLU A 269 8.65 36.99 4.28
CA GLU A 269 9.50 38.03 4.88
C GLU A 269 10.39 38.69 3.81
N PRO A 270 10.58 40.03 3.86
CA PRO A 270 11.07 40.79 2.72
C PRO A 270 12.55 40.53 2.43
N ALA A 271 12.83 39.52 1.61
CA ALA A 271 13.99 39.56 0.74
C ALA A 271 13.82 40.80 -0.16
N TYR A 272 14.83 41.66 -0.21
CA TYR A 272 14.85 42.92 -0.95
C TYR A 272 14.88 42.72 -2.50
N VAL A 273 14.16 41.71 -3.00
CA VAL A 273 14.00 41.32 -4.39
C VAL A 273 12.50 41.27 -4.67
N VAL A 274 11.95 42.41 -5.08
CA VAL A 274 10.58 42.51 -5.61
C VAL A 274 10.52 41.69 -6.90
N GLY A 275 9.96 40.48 -6.86
CA GLY A 275 9.78 39.68 -8.08
C GLY A 275 9.34 38.23 -7.90
N ASP A 276 9.78 37.52 -6.85
CA ASP A 276 9.39 36.11 -6.65
C ASP A 276 8.16 36.03 -5.75
N ALA A 277 7.03 35.61 -6.32
CA ALA A 277 5.87 35.22 -5.55
C ALA A 277 6.17 33.86 -4.89
N VAL A 278 5.94 33.76 -3.58
CA VAL A 278 6.05 32.50 -2.85
C VAL A 278 4.98 31.54 -3.39
N ASP A 279 5.40 30.40 -3.92
CA ASP A 279 4.47 29.36 -4.32
C ASP A 279 3.93 28.62 -3.09
N GLU A 280 2.63 28.76 -2.84
CA GLU A 280 1.98 28.18 -1.67
C GLU A 280 2.01 26.65 -1.64
N ASP A 281 1.99 25.99 -2.81
CA ASP A 281 2.00 24.54 -2.91
C ASP A 281 3.41 23.99 -2.65
N LEU A 282 4.44 24.71 -3.11
CA LEU A 282 5.82 24.36 -2.80
C LEU A 282 6.09 24.44 -1.29
N VAL A 283 5.62 25.50 -0.64
CA VAL A 283 5.74 25.65 0.83
C VAL A 283 5.01 24.50 1.53
N LEU A 284 3.76 24.21 1.14
CA LEU A 284 2.98 23.09 1.68
C LEU A 284 3.74 21.76 1.57
N ALA A 285 4.24 21.45 0.38
CA ALA A 285 4.95 20.20 0.11
C ALA A 285 6.24 20.10 0.93
N LYS A 286 7.00 21.21 1.02
CA LYS A 286 8.25 21.30 1.77
C LYS A 286 8.04 21.16 3.27
N THR A 287 7.01 21.80 3.83
CA THR A 287 6.66 21.69 5.26
C THR A 287 6.33 20.25 5.62
N LEU A 288 5.52 19.56 4.81
CA LEU A 288 5.19 18.15 5.04
C LEU A 288 6.44 17.26 4.95
N LEU A 289 7.24 17.40 3.88
CA LEU A 289 8.44 16.59 3.70
C LEU A 289 9.47 16.81 4.82
N GLY A 290 9.70 18.07 5.21
CA GLY A 290 10.61 18.42 6.30
C GLY A 290 10.18 17.79 7.63
N GLY A 291 8.88 17.87 7.97
CA GLY A 291 8.32 17.24 9.15
C GLY A 291 8.43 15.71 9.13
N VAL A 292 8.21 15.07 7.97
CA VAL A 292 8.37 13.62 7.83
C VAL A 292 9.82 13.20 8.02
N LEU A 293 10.77 13.93 7.42
CA LEU A 293 12.18 13.63 7.58
C LEU A 293 12.66 13.83 9.02
N ALA A 294 12.12 14.83 9.73
CA ALA A 294 12.39 15.01 11.15
C ALA A 294 11.78 13.87 11.99
N ALA A 295 10.52 13.49 11.73
CA ALA A 295 9.80 12.50 12.51
C ALA A 295 10.28 11.06 12.29
N ALA A 296 10.68 10.73 11.06
CA ALA A 296 11.13 9.39 10.71
C ALA A 296 12.41 8.98 11.46
N ASP A 297 13.29 9.94 11.81
CA ASP A 297 14.62 9.72 12.43
C ASP A 297 15.39 8.53 11.81
N THR A 298 15.12 8.25 10.52
CA THR A 298 15.63 7.07 9.85
C THR A 298 17.04 7.36 9.35
N THR A 299 18.04 6.70 9.93
CA THR A 299 19.40 6.61 9.37
C THR A 299 19.52 5.60 8.23
N ALA A 300 18.39 5.01 7.80
CA ALA A 300 18.35 3.97 6.78
C ALA A 300 18.99 4.47 5.48
N VAL A 301 20.06 3.79 5.07
CA VAL A 301 20.88 4.20 3.92
C VAL A 301 20.06 4.16 2.64
N GLY A 302 20.03 5.29 1.93
CA GLY A 302 19.38 5.43 0.63
C GLY A 302 17.85 5.42 0.65
N LEU A 303 17.23 5.57 1.83
CA LEU A 303 15.80 5.87 1.92
C LEU A 303 15.56 7.33 1.51
N HIS A 304 14.72 7.53 0.50
CA HIS A 304 14.32 8.84 0.02
C HIS A 304 12.80 8.98 0.04
N TRP A 305 12.35 10.22 0.18
CA TRP A 305 10.94 10.61 0.23
C TRP A 305 10.69 11.72 -0.78
N ALA A 306 9.45 11.78 -1.26
CA ALA A 306 8.98 12.92 -2.02
C ALA A 306 7.54 13.25 -1.64
N VAL A 307 7.19 14.53 -1.82
CA VAL A 307 5.83 15.04 -1.65
C VAL A 307 5.46 15.82 -2.91
N ALA A 308 4.26 15.59 -3.42
CA ALA A 308 3.71 16.30 -4.57
C ALA A 308 2.36 16.90 -4.21
N VAL A 309 2.08 18.07 -4.76
CA VAL A 309 0.78 18.72 -4.69
C VAL A 309 0.16 18.69 -6.07
N LEU A 310 -1.06 18.20 -6.16
CA LEU A 310 -1.85 18.17 -7.38
C LEU A 310 -3.11 19.01 -7.17
N ARG A 311 -3.43 19.88 -8.13
CA ARG A 311 -4.64 20.71 -8.10
C ARG A 311 -5.60 20.33 -9.21
N GLY A 312 -6.85 20.12 -8.86
CA GLY A 312 -7.95 19.86 -9.80
C GLY A 312 -9.26 20.49 -9.34
N PRO A 313 -10.37 20.22 -10.06
CA PRO A 313 -11.71 20.72 -9.70
C PRO A 313 -12.18 20.28 -8.30
N ALA A 314 -11.69 19.14 -7.81
CA ALA A 314 -11.98 18.62 -6.49
C ALA A 314 -11.19 19.32 -5.35
N GLY A 315 -10.22 20.17 -5.69
CA GLY A 315 -9.36 20.87 -4.74
C GLY A 315 -7.89 20.45 -4.85
N THR A 316 -7.19 20.55 -3.73
CA THR A 316 -5.76 20.22 -3.60
C THR A 316 -5.61 18.82 -3.04
N GLY A 317 -4.89 17.95 -3.75
CA GLY A 317 -4.43 16.65 -3.24
C GLY A 317 -2.95 16.71 -2.89
N VAL A 318 -2.58 16.20 -1.71
CA VAL A 318 -1.19 16.11 -1.25
C VAL A 318 -0.80 14.64 -1.23
N PHE A 319 0.26 14.29 -1.94
CA PHE A 319 0.69 12.90 -2.11
C PHE A 319 2.11 12.70 -1.61
N ILE A 320 2.33 11.65 -0.83
CA ILE A 320 3.65 11.26 -0.32
C ILE A 320 4.02 9.85 -0.77
N THR A 321 5.30 9.62 -1.02
CA THR A 321 5.83 8.27 -1.21
C THR A 321 7.31 8.19 -0.81
N SER A 322 7.74 7.00 -0.41
CA SER A 322 9.15 6.63 -0.30
C SER A 322 9.61 5.84 -1.52
N ASN A 323 10.93 5.69 -1.66
CA ASN A 323 11.50 4.72 -2.58
C ASN A 323 11.50 3.29 -2.02
N GLU A 324 10.97 3.04 -0.82
CA GLU A 324 10.78 1.69 -0.29
C GLU A 324 9.65 0.91 -0.97
N GLY A 325 8.88 1.58 -1.83
CA GLY A 325 7.78 1.01 -2.60
C GLY A 325 6.50 0.87 -1.79
N ARG A 326 5.37 0.73 -2.50
CA ARG A 326 4.05 0.38 -1.95
C ARG A 326 3.58 1.29 -0.81
N GLY A 327 4.04 2.53 -0.83
CA GLY A 327 3.64 3.57 0.11
C GLY A 327 4.13 3.31 1.52
N TRP A 328 5.26 2.58 1.65
CA TRP A 328 5.82 2.29 2.96
C TRP A 328 6.03 3.58 3.76
N LEU A 329 5.54 3.57 5.00
CA LEU A 329 5.63 4.61 6.02
C LEU A 329 6.32 4.04 7.28
N PRO A 330 7.30 4.75 7.86
CA PRO A 330 7.96 4.30 9.08
C PRO A 330 6.97 4.30 10.27
N PRO A 331 7.17 3.43 11.26
CA PRO A 331 6.40 3.48 12.50
C PRO A 331 6.67 4.80 13.25
N GLY A 332 5.70 5.26 14.03
CA GLY A 332 5.84 6.48 14.85
C GLY A 332 5.66 7.81 14.11
N VAL A 333 5.33 7.78 12.82
CA VAL A 333 4.96 8.98 12.04
C VAL A 333 3.43 9.05 11.88
N PHE A 334 2.85 10.19 12.22
CA PHE A 334 1.43 10.50 12.06
C PHE A 334 1.28 11.60 11.01
N LEU A 335 0.65 11.31 9.87
CA LEU A 335 0.47 12.30 8.80
C LEU A 335 -0.92 12.93 8.88
N PRO A 336 -1.11 14.17 8.38
CA PRO A 336 -2.43 14.75 8.20
C PRO A 336 -3.34 13.82 7.38
N GLN A 337 -4.60 13.69 7.75
CA GLN A 337 -5.55 12.77 7.11
C GLN A 337 -5.81 13.10 5.63
N GLU A 338 -5.52 14.33 5.21
CA GLU A 338 -5.65 14.78 3.81
C GLU A 338 -4.50 14.28 2.92
N VAL A 339 -3.42 13.74 3.51
CA VAL A 339 -2.29 13.19 2.77
C VAL A 339 -2.64 11.80 2.27
N SER A 340 -2.43 11.58 0.97
CA SER A 340 -2.62 10.28 0.32
C SER A 340 -1.30 9.72 -0.21
N THR A 341 -1.33 8.47 -0.67
CA THR A 341 -0.18 7.85 -1.34
C THR A 341 -0.61 7.37 -2.73
N PRO A 342 0.28 7.35 -3.73
CA PRO A 342 -0.05 6.84 -5.07
C PRO A 342 -0.66 5.44 -5.07
N TRP A 343 -0.21 4.61 -4.13
CA TRP A 343 -0.48 3.18 -4.03
C TRP A 343 -1.92 2.86 -3.58
N SER A 344 -2.56 3.78 -2.85
CA SER A 344 -3.98 3.70 -2.51
C SER A 344 -4.90 3.77 -3.74
N TRP A 345 -4.33 4.13 -4.89
CA TRP A 345 -5.03 4.26 -6.17
C TRP A 345 -4.60 3.20 -7.18
N ASP A 346 -3.76 2.23 -6.78
CA ASP A 346 -3.27 1.18 -7.68
C ASP A 346 -4.44 0.47 -8.40
N GLU A 347 -5.51 0.09 -7.68
CA GLU A 347 -6.69 -0.58 -8.27
C GLU A 347 -7.42 0.25 -9.34
N VAL A 348 -7.40 1.58 -9.21
CA VAL A 348 -8.05 2.51 -10.16
C VAL A 348 -7.13 2.83 -11.34
N LEU A 349 -5.83 2.65 -11.15
CA LEU A 349 -4.80 2.96 -12.13
C LEU A 349 -4.37 1.75 -12.95
N SER A 350 -4.45 0.54 -12.39
CA SER A 350 -4.16 -0.72 -13.09
C SER A 350 -5.24 -1.03 -14.11
N ASP A 351 -4.84 -1.22 -15.36
CA ASP A 351 -5.66 -1.97 -16.31
C ASP A 351 -5.63 -3.45 -15.84
N ALA A 352 -6.77 -4.13 -15.86
CA ALA A 352 -7.01 -5.43 -15.21
C ALA A 352 -6.09 -6.61 -15.65
N GLU A 353 -5.12 -6.38 -16.53
CA GLU A 353 -4.20 -7.37 -17.09
C GLU A 353 -2.75 -7.23 -16.58
N GLU A 354 -2.38 -6.16 -15.88
CA GLU A 354 -1.01 -5.98 -15.33
C GLU A 354 -0.93 -6.36 -13.84
N ASP A 355 -0.12 -7.38 -13.53
CA ASP A 355 0.17 -7.80 -12.15
C ASP A 355 1.15 -6.80 -11.50
N GLY A 356 0.64 -5.82 -10.76
CA GLY A 356 1.43 -4.93 -9.90
C GLY A 356 1.56 -3.49 -10.41
N SER A 357 2.16 -2.64 -9.58
CA SER A 357 2.25 -1.21 -9.84
C SER A 357 3.48 -0.89 -10.72
N PRO A 358 3.35 -0.11 -11.82
CA PRO A 358 4.42 0.08 -12.79
C PRO A 358 5.58 0.94 -12.28
N TRP A 359 5.46 1.48 -11.06
CA TRP A 359 6.49 2.25 -10.37
C TRP A 359 7.09 1.52 -9.15
N GLU A 360 6.72 0.25 -8.90
CA GLU A 360 7.39 -0.58 -7.92
C GLU A 360 8.88 -0.77 -8.29
N GLY A 361 9.80 -0.56 -7.35
CA GLY A 361 11.25 -0.74 -7.58
C GLY A 361 11.98 0.46 -8.19
N VAL A 362 11.30 1.58 -8.45
CA VAL A 362 11.93 2.85 -8.85
C VAL A 362 12.74 3.43 -7.68
N SER A 363 13.95 3.93 -7.95
CA SER A 363 14.84 4.49 -6.93
C SER A 363 14.48 5.92 -6.50
N ASP A 364 13.90 6.70 -7.42
CA ASP A 364 13.57 8.11 -7.22
C ASP A 364 12.07 8.29 -6.88
N PRO A 365 11.73 8.65 -5.63
CA PRO A 365 10.33 8.84 -5.23
C PRO A 365 9.68 10.06 -5.88
N ALA A 366 10.47 11.08 -6.28
CA ALA A 366 9.94 12.23 -6.99
C ALA A 366 9.43 11.81 -8.37
N ARG A 367 10.17 10.90 -9.03
CA ARG A 367 9.74 10.31 -10.28
C ARG A 367 8.46 9.49 -10.15
N ILE A 368 8.31 8.72 -9.07
CA ILE A 368 7.06 7.98 -8.78
C ILE A 368 5.87 8.94 -8.77
N LEU A 369 5.98 10.08 -8.08
CA LEU A 369 4.88 11.06 -8.00
C LEU A 369 4.58 11.76 -9.32
N VAL A 370 5.60 12.00 -10.14
CA VAL A 370 5.42 12.54 -11.50
C VAL A 370 4.67 11.55 -12.39
N GLU A 371 5.09 10.28 -12.40
CA GLU A 371 4.43 9.23 -13.17
C GLU A 371 2.98 9.02 -12.71
N PHE A 372 2.76 8.99 -11.40
CA PHE A 372 1.43 8.98 -10.81
C PHE A 372 0.60 10.18 -11.28
N GLY A 373 1.15 11.40 -11.22
CA GLY A 373 0.44 12.60 -11.67
C GLY A 373 0.09 12.59 -13.16
N LEU A 374 0.93 11.97 -14.00
CA LEU A 374 0.65 11.79 -15.43
C LEU A 374 -0.43 10.73 -15.69
N ALA A 375 -0.47 9.66 -14.88
CA ALA A 375 -1.46 8.58 -15.02
C ALA A 375 -2.84 8.93 -14.42
N TRP A 376 -2.84 9.53 -13.23
CA TRP A 376 -4.04 9.86 -12.46
C TRP A 376 -4.59 11.25 -12.79
N GLY A 377 -3.71 12.23 -13.01
CA GLY A 377 -4.09 13.63 -13.23
C GLY A 377 -5.15 13.82 -14.33
N PRO A 378 -4.98 13.26 -15.54
CA PRO A 378 -5.99 13.35 -16.59
C PRO A 378 -7.35 12.74 -16.20
N LYS A 379 -7.35 11.63 -15.45
CA LYS A 379 -8.58 10.96 -14.97
C LYS A 379 -9.31 11.83 -13.94
N ALA A 380 -8.57 12.51 -13.08
CA ALA A 380 -9.10 13.37 -12.01
C ALA A 380 -9.30 14.84 -12.42
N GLY A 381 -8.91 15.23 -13.63
CA GLY A 381 -8.81 16.63 -14.04
C GLY A 381 -7.80 17.44 -13.20
N ALA A 382 -6.83 16.76 -12.60
CA ALA A 382 -5.81 17.37 -11.73
C ALA A 382 -4.48 17.53 -12.49
N ARG A 383 -3.71 18.54 -12.08
CA ARG A 383 -2.36 18.80 -12.58
C ARG A 383 -1.38 18.93 -11.43
N LEU A 384 -0.15 18.46 -11.64
CA LEU A 384 0.95 18.70 -10.72
C LEU A 384 1.18 20.20 -10.57
N SER A 385 1.20 20.69 -9.33
CA SER A 385 1.42 22.09 -9.01
C SER A 385 2.68 22.33 -8.19
N ALA A 386 3.15 21.37 -7.40
CA ALA A 386 4.47 21.42 -6.77
C ALA A 386 5.03 20.02 -6.53
N LEU A 387 6.36 19.90 -6.44
CA LEU A 387 7.06 18.65 -6.15
C LEU A 387 8.32 18.91 -5.30
N VAL A 388 8.46 18.19 -4.20
CA VAL A 388 9.68 18.21 -3.39
C VAL A 388 10.23 16.82 -3.14
N SER A 389 11.54 16.70 -3.00
CA SER A 389 12.21 15.44 -2.68
C SER A 389 13.35 15.62 -1.69
N SER A 390 13.56 14.61 -0.84
CA SER A 390 14.74 14.52 0.02
C SER A 390 15.99 14.11 -0.75
N GLY A 391 15.82 13.51 -1.94
CA GLY A 391 16.89 13.21 -2.88
C GLY A 391 17.12 14.34 -3.90
N PRO A 392 18.19 14.24 -4.72
CA PRO A 392 18.39 15.14 -5.84
C PRO A 392 17.29 14.94 -6.89
N LEU A 393 16.74 16.03 -7.41
CA LEU A 393 15.81 15.99 -8.54
C LEU A 393 16.57 15.93 -9.87
N ASP A 394 16.15 15.01 -10.74
CA ASP A 394 16.63 14.91 -12.11
C ASP A 394 16.44 16.24 -12.89
N PRO A 395 17.48 16.78 -13.52
CA PRO A 395 17.36 17.94 -14.41
C PRO A 395 16.31 17.79 -15.52
N SER A 396 16.07 16.57 -16.01
CA SER A 396 15.06 16.28 -17.04
C SER A 396 13.65 16.62 -16.55
N LEU A 397 13.33 16.30 -15.28
CA LEU A 397 12.05 16.64 -14.66
C LEU A 397 11.82 18.15 -14.62
N ARG A 398 12.83 18.92 -14.19
CA ARG A 398 12.73 20.38 -14.18
C ARG A 398 12.54 20.96 -15.57
N SER A 399 13.21 20.40 -16.58
CA SER A 399 13.09 20.89 -17.96
C SER A 399 11.70 20.64 -18.55
N ARG A 400 11.08 19.50 -18.22
CA ARG A 400 9.77 19.10 -18.75
C ARG A 400 8.61 19.78 -18.04
N PHE A 401 8.76 20.03 -16.75
CA PHE A 401 7.76 20.67 -15.89
C PHE A 401 8.25 22.06 -15.47
N ALA A 402 8.67 22.88 -16.44
CA ALA A 402 9.29 24.18 -16.18
C ALA A 402 8.39 25.16 -15.41
N ASP A 403 7.07 24.98 -15.53
CA ASP A 403 6.06 25.81 -14.86
C ASP A 403 5.65 25.28 -13.48
N VAL A 404 6.22 24.15 -13.04
CA VAL A 404 5.94 23.54 -11.73
C VAL A 404 7.10 23.83 -10.80
N PRO A 405 6.87 24.54 -9.68
CA PRO A 405 7.89 24.72 -8.66
C PRO A 405 8.36 23.39 -8.08
N MET A 406 9.68 23.18 -8.06
CA MET A 406 10.28 21.96 -7.53
C MET A 406 11.53 22.21 -6.70
N GLU A 407 11.66 21.48 -5.59
CA GLU A 407 12.85 21.52 -4.72
C GLU A 407 13.38 20.11 -4.42
N GLY A 408 14.67 19.88 -4.65
CA GLY A 408 15.33 18.64 -4.28
C GLY A 408 16.27 18.85 -3.10
N LEU A 409 16.72 17.76 -2.48
CA LEU A 409 17.60 17.79 -1.29
C LEU A 409 16.96 18.53 -0.11
N VAL A 410 15.63 18.44 0.04
CA VAL A 410 14.93 18.98 1.22
C VAL A 410 15.40 18.23 2.46
N GLY A 411 15.85 18.98 3.46
CA GLY A 411 16.28 18.45 4.76
C GLY A 411 15.15 18.35 5.79
N PRO A 412 15.41 17.71 6.94
CA PRO A 412 14.47 17.67 8.05
C PRO A 412 14.18 19.08 8.61
N SER A 413 12.94 19.29 9.06
CA SER A 413 12.52 20.48 9.80
C SER A 413 11.61 20.10 10.95
N ASP A 414 11.83 20.69 12.13
CA ASP A 414 10.99 20.52 13.33
C ASP A 414 9.83 21.54 13.40
N ASP A 415 9.55 22.28 12.32
CA ASP A 415 8.40 23.21 12.26
C ASP A 415 7.04 22.50 12.35
N LEU A 416 7.01 21.22 11.99
CA LEU A 416 5.85 20.35 12.02
C LEU A 416 6.23 19.05 12.75
N ASP A 417 5.76 18.88 13.98
CA ASP A 417 5.99 17.66 14.75
C ASP A 417 4.99 16.56 14.36
N LEU A 418 5.45 15.59 13.56
CA LEU A 418 4.66 14.42 13.13
C LEU A 418 4.92 13.19 14.01
N ARG A 419 5.65 13.32 15.13
CA ARG A 419 5.94 12.21 16.06
C ARG A 419 4.81 11.98 17.06
N ALA A 420 3.90 12.94 17.21
CA ALA A 420 2.79 12.89 18.14
C ALA A 420 1.46 12.79 17.41
N PHE A 421 0.58 11.89 17.89
CA PHE A 421 -0.78 11.79 17.40
C PHE A 421 -1.60 13.04 17.75
N THR A 422 -2.30 13.57 16.76
CA THR A 422 -3.30 14.63 16.90
C THR A 422 -4.62 14.22 16.23
N VAL A 423 -5.72 14.90 16.56
CA VAL A 423 -7.08 14.53 16.10
C VAL A 423 -7.22 14.52 14.56
N ASP A 424 -6.43 15.36 13.90
CA ASP A 424 -6.38 15.56 12.45
C ASP A 424 -5.32 14.72 11.73
N THR A 425 -4.57 13.90 12.47
CA THR A 425 -3.56 13.01 11.90
C THR A 425 -4.02 11.56 11.93
N ALA A 426 -3.38 10.73 11.13
CA ALA A 426 -3.52 9.30 11.11
C ALA A 426 -2.14 8.65 11.06
N ASP A 427 -2.02 7.49 11.69
CA ASP A 427 -0.85 6.65 11.55
C ASP A 427 -0.87 5.91 10.21
N ARG A 428 0.23 5.22 9.91
CA ARG A 428 0.37 4.44 8.67
C ARG A 428 -0.76 3.44 8.40
N LEU A 429 -1.31 2.79 9.42
CA LEU A 429 -2.47 1.90 9.26
C LEU A 429 -3.76 2.68 8.98
N GLY A 430 -3.96 3.83 9.63
CA GLY A 430 -5.12 4.68 9.39
C GLY A 430 -5.14 5.29 7.98
N LEU A 431 -3.97 5.55 7.40
CA LEU A 431 -3.84 6.16 6.08
C LEU A 431 -3.97 5.18 4.93
N THR A 432 -3.40 3.97 5.05
CA THR A 432 -3.33 3.02 3.93
C THR A 432 -3.91 1.65 4.23
N GLY A 433 -4.35 1.40 5.46
CA GLY A 433 -4.87 0.10 5.87
C GLY A 433 -6.30 -0.15 5.38
N SER A 434 -6.63 -1.42 5.18
CA SER A 434 -8.00 -1.83 4.87
C SER A 434 -8.93 -1.67 6.09
N ALA A 435 -10.23 -1.49 5.85
CA ALA A 435 -11.24 -1.46 6.91
C ALA A 435 -11.22 -2.75 7.76
N ALA A 436 -10.95 -3.89 7.13
CA ALA A 436 -10.79 -5.18 7.80
C ALA A 436 -9.59 -5.19 8.77
N ALA A 437 -8.45 -4.62 8.37
CA ALA A 437 -7.27 -4.51 9.22
C ALA A 437 -7.53 -3.61 10.45
N LEU A 438 -8.21 -2.48 10.26
CA LEU A 438 -8.61 -1.60 11.36
C LEU A 438 -9.58 -2.28 12.33
N GLN A 439 -10.57 -3.02 11.81
CA GLN A 439 -11.51 -3.79 12.62
C GLN A 439 -10.81 -4.92 13.38
N HIS A 440 -9.84 -5.60 12.75
CA HIS A 440 -9.03 -6.61 13.40
C HIS A 440 -8.32 -6.04 14.62
N VAL A 441 -7.58 -4.93 14.48
CA VAL A 441 -6.90 -4.26 15.59
C VAL A 441 -7.87 -3.91 16.72
N ALA A 442 -9.04 -3.35 16.38
CA ALA A 442 -10.05 -2.96 17.36
C ALA A 442 -10.60 -4.18 18.15
N SER A 443 -10.64 -5.36 17.53
CA SER A 443 -11.14 -6.58 18.17
C SER A 443 -10.14 -7.24 19.13
N VAL A 444 -8.84 -6.96 19.02
CA VAL A 444 -7.81 -7.58 19.88
C VAL A 444 -7.90 -7.00 21.29
N PRO A 445 -8.01 -7.80 22.36
CA PRO A 445 -7.96 -7.27 23.73
C PRO A 445 -6.56 -6.79 24.14
N ASP A 446 -6.45 -5.83 25.06
CA ASP A 446 -5.15 -5.25 25.48
C ASP A 446 -4.15 -6.32 25.99
N ASN A 447 -4.63 -7.30 26.75
CA ASN A 447 -3.82 -8.41 27.26
C ASN A 447 -3.35 -9.39 26.16
N ARG A 448 -3.87 -9.29 24.94
CA ARG A 448 -3.48 -10.11 23.78
C ARG A 448 -2.57 -9.37 22.81
N VAL A 449 -2.41 -8.05 22.93
CA VAL A 449 -1.60 -7.22 22.02
C VAL A 449 -0.21 -7.82 21.77
N ARG A 450 0.55 -8.11 22.84
CA ARG A 450 1.90 -8.68 22.70
C ARG A 450 1.92 -10.02 21.97
N ALA A 451 0.97 -10.90 22.31
CA ALA A 451 0.86 -12.21 21.68
C ALA A 451 0.52 -12.07 20.19
N THR A 452 -0.44 -11.20 19.85
CA THR A 452 -0.82 -10.93 18.45
C THR A 452 0.34 -10.36 17.64
N CYS A 453 1.12 -9.41 18.17
CA CYS A 453 2.29 -8.90 17.46
C CYS A 453 3.33 -10.00 17.18
N LEU A 454 3.58 -10.89 18.17
CA LEU A 454 4.47 -12.03 18.00
C LEU A 454 3.94 -13.05 16.98
N ASP A 455 2.63 -13.29 16.97
CA ASP A 455 1.95 -14.17 16.02
C ASP A 455 2.11 -13.62 14.59
N LEU A 456 1.90 -12.31 14.37
CA LEU A 456 2.09 -11.65 13.08
C LEU A 456 3.55 -11.74 12.60
N ALA A 457 4.53 -11.48 13.47
CA ALA A 457 5.95 -11.58 13.13
C ALA A 457 6.37 -13.03 12.80
N THR A 458 5.84 -14.00 13.54
CA THR A 458 6.09 -15.43 13.31
C THR A 458 5.48 -15.88 11.98
N ASP A 459 4.24 -15.50 11.73
CA ASP A 459 3.51 -15.84 10.51
C ASP A 459 4.22 -15.26 9.29
N ALA A 460 4.52 -13.95 9.28
CA ALA A 460 5.26 -13.31 8.19
C ALA A 460 6.60 -14.00 7.92
N HIS A 461 7.41 -14.26 8.97
CA HIS A 461 8.68 -14.96 8.83
C HIS A 461 8.51 -16.36 8.21
N ALA A 462 7.48 -17.10 8.62
CA ALA A 462 7.20 -18.42 8.09
C ALA A 462 6.70 -18.38 6.64
N GLN A 463 5.82 -17.44 6.29
CA GLN A 463 5.28 -17.33 4.92
C GLN A 463 6.35 -16.88 3.93
N VAL A 464 7.13 -15.84 4.25
CA VAL A 464 8.27 -15.39 3.41
C VAL A 464 9.36 -16.49 3.35
N GLY A 465 9.48 -17.29 4.42
CA GLY A 465 10.33 -18.49 4.44
C GLY A 465 9.93 -19.55 3.42
N ARG A 466 8.63 -19.74 3.20
CA ARG A 466 8.07 -20.75 2.28
C ARG A 466 7.90 -20.26 0.84
N ALA A 467 7.68 -18.96 0.64
CA ALA A 467 7.34 -18.38 -0.66
C ALA A 467 8.50 -18.37 -1.68
N GLY A 468 9.75 -18.62 -1.26
CA GLY A 468 10.89 -18.69 -2.18
C GLY A 468 12.23 -18.88 -1.51
N THR A 469 13.29 -18.90 -2.33
CA THR A 469 14.67 -18.95 -1.85
C THR A 469 15.05 -17.62 -1.21
N THR A 470 15.58 -17.64 0.02
CA THR A 470 16.14 -16.46 0.67
C THR A 470 17.20 -15.80 -0.22
N PRO A 471 17.12 -14.50 -0.52
CA PRO A 471 18.22 -13.75 -1.08
C PRO A 471 19.47 -13.91 -0.20
N ALA A 472 20.65 -14.04 -0.81
CA ALA A 472 21.89 -14.23 -0.05
C ALA A 472 22.16 -13.03 0.88
N GLU A 473 21.78 -11.84 0.43
CA GLU A 473 21.87 -10.57 1.15
C GLU A 473 20.98 -10.54 2.40
N ALA A 474 19.88 -11.28 2.43
CA ALA A 474 18.96 -11.36 3.57
C ALA A 474 19.25 -12.52 4.53
N ALA A 475 20.22 -13.39 4.22
CA ALA A 475 20.50 -14.59 5.02
C ALA A 475 20.90 -14.25 6.47
N LEU A 476 21.69 -13.18 6.66
CA LEU A 476 22.12 -12.73 7.98
C LEU A 476 20.94 -12.23 8.81
N SER A 477 20.16 -11.26 8.29
CA SER A 477 19.02 -10.69 9.00
C SER A 477 17.95 -11.75 9.30
N ARG A 478 17.66 -12.65 8.36
CA ARG A 478 16.76 -13.79 8.59
C ARG A 478 17.23 -14.70 9.73
N GLY A 479 18.53 -15.02 9.78
CA GLY A 479 19.10 -15.86 10.85
C GLY A 479 19.08 -15.21 12.23
N VAL A 480 19.32 -13.89 12.32
CA VAL A 480 19.17 -13.13 13.57
C VAL A 480 17.70 -13.08 14.00
N ARG A 481 16.82 -12.72 13.06
CA ARG A 481 15.38 -12.62 13.28
C ARG A 481 14.78 -13.92 13.81
N GLN A 482 15.15 -15.06 13.23
CA GLN A 482 14.67 -16.36 13.70
C GLN A 482 15.10 -16.69 15.13
N ARG A 483 16.34 -16.32 15.52
CA ARG A 483 16.81 -16.46 16.91
C ARG A 483 15.99 -15.61 17.87
N ILE A 484 15.72 -14.35 17.50
CA ILE A 484 14.89 -13.43 18.29
C ILE A 484 13.47 -13.98 18.48
N ILE A 485 12.80 -14.36 17.39
CA ILE A 485 11.43 -14.90 17.44
C ILE A 485 11.39 -16.17 18.30
N GLY A 486 12.36 -17.07 18.15
CA GLY A 486 12.43 -18.30 18.95
C GLY A 486 12.60 -18.04 20.45
N LEU A 487 13.42 -17.06 20.86
CA LEU A 487 13.56 -16.68 22.26
C LEU A 487 12.24 -16.11 22.82
N LEU A 488 11.57 -15.24 22.07
CA LEU A 488 10.30 -14.64 22.47
C LEU A 488 9.19 -15.69 22.60
N GLN A 489 9.11 -16.65 21.69
CA GLN A 489 8.15 -17.76 21.74
C GLN A 489 8.35 -18.64 22.98
N ASN A 490 9.60 -18.80 23.42
CA ASN A 490 9.94 -19.54 24.64
C ASN A 490 9.79 -18.70 25.92
N GLY A 491 9.30 -17.46 25.83
CA GLY A 491 9.17 -16.54 26.96
C GLY A 491 10.52 -16.09 27.54
N GLN A 492 11.60 -16.17 26.75
CA GLN A 492 12.94 -15.77 27.17
C GLN A 492 13.21 -14.30 26.81
N GLU A 493 14.03 -13.64 27.62
CA GLU A 493 14.51 -12.29 27.33
C GLU A 493 15.48 -12.32 26.14
N VAL A 494 15.33 -11.37 25.21
CA VAL A 494 16.18 -11.26 24.03
C VAL A 494 17.38 -10.36 24.36
N PRO A 495 18.62 -10.85 24.24
CA PRO A 495 19.81 -10.03 24.47
C PRO A 495 19.83 -8.79 23.56
N ALA A 496 20.16 -7.63 24.13
CA ALA A 496 20.28 -6.35 23.40
C ALA A 496 21.22 -6.39 22.18
N ALA A 497 22.21 -7.30 22.21
CA ALA A 497 23.12 -7.52 21.08
C ALA A 497 22.39 -8.06 19.83
N LEU A 498 21.38 -8.93 19.98
CA LEU A 498 20.61 -9.46 18.85
C LEU A 498 19.76 -8.37 18.19
N TRP A 499 19.18 -7.47 18.98
CA TRP A 499 18.44 -6.33 18.44
C TRP A 499 19.33 -5.40 17.61
N ARG A 500 20.57 -5.17 18.05
CA ARG A 500 21.54 -4.38 17.29
C ARG A 500 21.99 -5.11 16.03
N GLU A 501 22.34 -6.39 16.15
CA GLU A 501 22.73 -7.25 15.02
C GLU A 501 21.64 -7.29 13.94
N LEU A 502 20.35 -7.30 14.32
CA LEU A 502 19.23 -7.24 13.38
C LEU A 502 19.15 -5.89 12.66
N ARG A 503 19.32 -4.77 13.37
CA ARG A 503 19.35 -3.43 12.75
C ARG A 503 20.52 -3.29 11.77
N ASP A 504 21.72 -3.67 12.18
CA ASP A 504 22.91 -3.63 11.34
C ASP A 504 22.73 -4.49 10.07
N ALA A 505 22.12 -5.68 10.21
CA ALA A 505 21.84 -6.56 9.08
C ALA A 505 20.70 -6.04 8.18
N ASP A 506 19.71 -5.32 8.72
CA ASP A 506 18.68 -4.65 7.93
C ASP A 506 19.24 -3.46 7.14
N ASP A 507 20.14 -2.67 7.73
CA ASP A 507 20.82 -1.57 7.04
C ASP A 507 21.68 -2.07 5.86
N LEU A 508 22.36 -3.20 6.04
CA LEU A 508 23.09 -3.87 4.94
C LEU A 508 22.15 -4.37 3.84
N LEU A 509 21.00 -4.91 4.22
CA LEU A 509 19.97 -5.35 3.26
C LEU A 509 19.41 -4.15 2.48
N ALA A 510 19.11 -3.05 3.17
CA ALA A 510 18.67 -1.79 2.55
C ALA A 510 19.70 -1.26 1.55
N ALA A 511 20.99 -1.25 1.93
CA ALA A 511 22.07 -0.84 1.04
C ALA A 511 22.19 -1.74 -0.20
N ALA A 512 22.01 -3.06 -0.04
CA ALA A 512 22.02 -4.00 -1.17
C ALA A 512 20.86 -3.75 -2.16
N MET A 513 19.68 -3.39 -1.64
CA MET A 513 18.50 -3.10 -2.46
C MET A 513 18.72 -1.90 -3.40
N LEU A 514 19.51 -0.89 -3.01
CA LEU A 514 19.76 0.29 -3.86
C LEU A 514 20.30 -0.05 -5.24
N SER A 515 21.22 -1.02 -5.31
CA SER A 515 21.82 -1.46 -6.59
C SER A 515 20.84 -2.20 -7.52
N ARG A 516 19.70 -2.63 -6.99
CA ARG A 516 18.68 -3.41 -7.70
C ARG A 516 17.45 -2.58 -8.05
N ARG A 517 17.40 -1.32 -7.59
CA ARG A 517 16.36 -0.36 -7.97
C ARG A 517 16.68 0.21 -9.35
N VAL A 518 15.62 0.54 -10.09
CA VAL A 518 15.75 1.09 -11.44
C VAL A 518 16.07 2.59 -11.34
N ASP A 519 17.21 2.99 -11.89
CA ASP A 519 17.52 4.40 -12.16
C ASP A 519 16.77 4.85 -13.42
N VAL A 520 15.86 5.78 -13.21
CA VAL A 520 14.89 6.27 -14.18
C VAL A 520 15.30 7.59 -14.83
N GLY A 521 16.48 8.14 -14.49
CA GLY A 521 16.91 9.45 -14.98
C GLY A 521 17.12 9.55 -16.50
N ARG A 522 17.13 8.42 -17.21
CA ARG A 522 17.26 8.36 -18.67
C ARG A 522 15.94 8.05 -19.39
N VAL A 523 14.88 7.79 -18.64
CA VAL A 523 13.56 7.44 -19.17
C VAL A 523 12.70 8.69 -19.17
N GLU A 524 12.07 9.01 -20.29
CA GLU A 524 11.15 10.15 -20.39
C GLU A 524 9.93 9.97 -19.46
N PRO A 525 9.47 11.02 -18.74
CA PRO A 525 8.24 10.94 -17.96
C PRO A 525 7.04 10.43 -18.76
N GLY A 526 6.24 9.54 -18.18
CA GLY A 526 5.12 8.87 -18.83
C GLY A 526 5.51 7.64 -19.67
N ALA A 527 6.80 7.40 -19.88
CA ALA A 527 7.32 6.23 -20.60
C ALA A 527 7.92 5.17 -19.66
N LEU A 528 7.71 5.31 -18.34
CA LEU A 528 8.24 4.35 -17.37
C LEU A 528 7.62 2.97 -17.58
N ARG A 529 8.50 1.98 -17.76
CA ARG A 529 8.17 0.56 -17.75
C ARG A 529 9.19 -0.11 -16.84
N VAL A 530 8.75 -0.55 -15.67
CA VAL A 530 9.62 -1.30 -14.75
C VAL A 530 9.36 -2.79 -14.99
N ASP A 531 10.41 -3.50 -15.36
CA ASP A 531 10.36 -4.96 -15.46
C ASP A 531 10.17 -5.57 -14.07
N ASP A 532 9.46 -6.69 -14.00
CA ASP A 532 9.28 -7.45 -12.77
C ASP A 532 10.63 -7.83 -12.15
N ASN A 533 10.84 -7.48 -10.87
CA ASN A 533 12.06 -7.77 -10.13
C ASN A 533 11.77 -8.59 -8.87
N PRO A 534 11.54 -9.91 -9.01
CA PRO A 534 11.19 -10.77 -7.88
C PRO A 534 12.29 -10.83 -6.80
N ALA A 535 13.55 -10.60 -7.18
CA ALA A 535 14.66 -10.56 -6.22
C ALA A 535 14.60 -9.30 -5.33
N LEU A 536 14.35 -8.13 -5.91
CA LEU A 536 14.11 -6.90 -5.15
C LEU A 536 12.92 -7.05 -4.20
N ARG A 537 11.80 -7.58 -4.72
CA ARG A 537 10.60 -7.84 -3.93
C ARG A 537 10.85 -8.80 -2.77
N ALA A 538 11.58 -9.89 -3.00
CA ALA A 538 11.96 -10.81 -1.94
C ALA A 538 12.74 -10.11 -0.81
N MET A 539 13.65 -9.17 -1.14
CA MET A 539 14.34 -8.38 -0.12
C MET A 539 13.42 -7.37 0.58
N VAL A 540 12.45 -6.76 -0.12
CA VAL A 540 11.43 -5.91 0.52
C VAL A 540 10.63 -6.70 1.56
N PHE A 541 10.19 -7.93 1.23
CA PHE A 541 9.49 -8.79 2.19
C PHE A 541 10.34 -9.16 3.39
N GLU A 542 11.65 -9.40 3.18
CA GLU A 542 12.60 -9.62 4.27
C GLU A 542 12.73 -8.41 5.19
N ARG A 543 12.78 -7.19 4.63
CA ARG A 543 12.80 -5.95 5.41
C ARG A 543 11.52 -5.77 6.24
N ARG A 544 10.34 -6.04 5.66
CA ARG A 544 9.06 -5.97 6.42
C ARG A 544 9.02 -7.02 7.54
N CYS A 545 9.61 -8.19 7.34
CA CYS A 545 9.80 -9.17 8.41
C CYS A 545 10.77 -8.67 9.51
N ASN A 546 11.89 -8.02 9.14
CA ASN A 546 12.80 -7.42 10.11
C ASN A 546 12.10 -6.33 10.91
N GLU A 547 11.34 -5.48 10.25
CA GLU A 547 10.53 -4.44 10.87
C GLU A 547 9.54 -5.01 11.90
N LEU A 548 8.78 -6.05 11.54
CA LEU A 548 7.89 -6.76 12.46
C LEU A 548 8.61 -7.29 13.71
N ALA A 549 9.82 -7.84 13.53
CA ALA A 549 10.61 -8.32 14.66
C ALA A 549 11.13 -7.15 15.51
N LEU A 550 11.60 -6.06 14.90
CA LEU A 550 12.11 -4.88 15.60
C LEU A 550 11.01 -4.18 16.42
N LEU A 551 9.76 -4.19 15.97
CA LEU A 551 8.61 -3.69 16.74
C LEU A 551 8.38 -4.45 18.06
N LEU A 552 8.88 -5.69 18.19
CA LEU A 552 8.77 -6.48 19.42
C LEU A 552 9.83 -6.12 20.48
N ALA A 553 10.77 -5.24 20.16
CA ALA A 553 11.83 -4.83 21.08
C ALA A 553 11.30 -3.94 22.22
N ASP A 554 10.22 -3.20 21.96
CA ASP A 554 9.63 -2.22 22.87
C ASP A 554 8.41 -2.79 23.64
N GLU A 555 7.89 -2.02 24.60
CA GLU A 555 6.72 -2.44 25.38
C GLU A 555 5.45 -2.51 24.52
N PRO A 556 4.63 -3.57 24.63
CA PRO A 556 3.45 -3.77 23.80
C PRO A 556 2.44 -2.63 23.97
N THR A 557 2.27 -1.81 22.93
CA THR A 557 1.24 -0.77 22.88
C THR A 557 0.20 -1.04 21.80
N ARG A 558 -0.95 -0.37 21.90
CA ARG A 558 -1.95 -0.38 20.82
C ARG A 558 -1.39 0.15 19.50
N GLN A 559 -0.51 1.15 19.56
CA GLN A 559 0.15 1.69 18.37
C GLN A 559 1.06 0.63 17.73
N GLN A 560 1.84 -0.12 18.51
CA GLN A 560 2.66 -1.21 17.97
C GLN A 560 1.83 -2.32 17.32
N LEU A 561 0.62 -2.62 17.82
CA LEU A 561 -0.27 -3.56 17.14
C LEU A 561 -0.69 -3.02 15.76
N ARG A 562 -1.03 -1.72 15.67
CA ARG A 562 -1.37 -1.08 14.39
C ARG A 562 -0.19 -1.11 13.44
N ASP A 563 1.00 -0.81 13.96
CA ASP A 563 2.25 -0.87 13.22
C ASP A 563 2.57 -2.30 12.74
N ALA A 564 2.36 -3.32 13.58
CA ALA A 564 2.59 -4.71 13.20
C ALA A 564 1.59 -5.17 12.14
N VAL A 565 0.31 -4.82 12.28
CA VAL A 565 -0.71 -5.15 11.26
C VAL A 565 -0.39 -4.47 9.93
N TYR A 566 0.04 -3.20 9.94
CA TYR A 566 0.49 -2.51 8.74
C TYR A 566 1.67 -3.22 8.05
N ALA A 567 2.72 -3.55 8.80
CA ALA A 567 3.92 -4.17 8.24
C ALA A 567 3.65 -5.60 7.74
N HIS A 568 2.74 -6.33 8.40
CA HIS A 568 2.27 -7.64 7.96
C HIS A 568 1.44 -7.54 6.67
N ALA A 569 0.50 -6.60 6.59
CA ALA A 569 -0.33 -6.34 5.40
C ALA A 569 0.53 -6.00 4.16
N GLN A 570 1.61 -5.24 4.33
CA GLN A 570 2.57 -4.93 3.26
C GLN A 570 3.23 -6.18 2.63
N ILE A 571 3.19 -7.33 3.32
CA ILE A 571 3.63 -8.63 2.79
C ILE A 571 2.42 -9.38 2.21
N VAL A 572 1.41 -9.65 3.04
CA VAL A 572 0.36 -10.62 2.69
C VAL A 572 -0.69 -10.09 1.71
N GLU A 573 -0.90 -8.77 1.66
CA GLU A 573 -1.82 -8.10 0.73
C GLU A 573 -1.09 -7.65 -0.55
N HIS A 574 0.17 -8.05 -0.74
CA HIS A 574 0.90 -7.73 -1.97
C HIS A 574 0.38 -8.58 -3.15
N PRO A 575 -0.01 -7.99 -4.30
CA PRO A 575 -0.60 -8.70 -5.44
C PRO A 575 0.24 -9.88 -5.94
N GLN A 576 1.56 -9.69 -5.95
CA GLN A 576 2.51 -10.70 -6.39
C GLN A 576 3.04 -11.59 -5.24
N PHE A 577 2.48 -11.49 -4.03
CA PHE A 577 2.79 -12.40 -2.95
C PHE A 577 1.91 -13.64 -3.04
N VAL A 578 2.55 -14.76 -3.38
CA VAL A 578 1.88 -16.07 -3.41
C VAL A 578 2.14 -16.77 -2.08
N ALA A 579 1.12 -16.81 -1.23
CA ALA A 579 1.20 -17.57 0.01
C ALA A 579 1.39 -19.06 -0.31
N ALA A 580 2.55 -19.61 0.08
CA ALA A 580 2.78 -21.04 -0.03
C ALA A 580 1.80 -21.78 0.89
N PRO A 581 1.12 -22.85 0.41
CA PRO A 581 0.20 -23.62 1.23
C PRO A 581 0.89 -24.05 2.53
N ALA A 582 0.18 -23.95 3.65
CA ALA A 582 0.70 -24.47 4.91
C ALA A 582 1.07 -25.95 4.71
N ALA A 583 2.29 -26.32 5.09
CA ALA A 583 2.68 -27.73 5.08
C ALA A 583 1.72 -28.47 6.00
N VAL A 584 0.87 -29.33 5.43
CA VAL A 584 0.01 -30.22 6.20
C VAL A 584 0.96 -31.12 6.97
N ALA A 585 1.15 -30.81 8.25
CA ALA A 585 1.75 -31.75 9.17
C ALA A 585 0.83 -32.97 9.15
N THR A 586 1.26 -34.05 8.49
CA THR A 586 0.67 -35.37 8.67
C THR A 586 0.84 -35.65 10.17
N ALA A 587 -0.24 -35.44 10.92
CA ALA A 587 -0.28 -35.76 12.31
C ALA A 587 0.15 -37.22 12.47
N VAL A 588 1.05 -37.40 13.43
CA VAL A 588 1.59 -38.65 13.94
C VAL A 588 0.55 -39.76 13.82
N ASP A 589 0.93 -40.89 13.21
CA ASP A 589 0.22 -42.16 13.30
C ASP A 589 -0.19 -42.39 14.76
N GLU A 590 -1.46 -42.12 15.07
CA GLU A 590 -2.05 -42.49 16.33
C GLU A 590 -2.13 -44.02 16.32
N ARG A 591 -1.06 -44.65 16.80
CA ARG A 591 -0.98 -46.09 16.95
C ARG A 591 -2.00 -46.48 18.01
N VAL A 592 -3.22 -46.78 17.58
CA VAL A 592 -4.28 -47.36 18.39
C VAL A 592 -3.73 -48.63 19.03
N VAL A 593 -3.40 -48.54 20.32
CA VAL A 593 -3.05 -49.70 21.15
C VAL A 593 -4.33 -50.49 21.37
N ARG A 594 -4.58 -51.46 20.50
CA ARG A 594 -5.61 -52.48 20.70
C ARG A 594 -5.15 -53.41 21.84
N PRO A 595 -5.95 -53.64 22.90
CA PRO A 595 -5.55 -54.53 23.99
C PRO A 595 -5.37 -55.96 23.47
N ALA A 596 -4.19 -56.53 23.68
CA ALA A 596 -3.92 -57.93 23.37
C ALA A 596 -4.53 -58.83 24.46
N ALA A 597 -5.45 -59.70 24.07
CA ALA A 597 -5.91 -60.82 24.90
C ALA A 597 -4.77 -61.86 25.03
N PRO A 598 -4.68 -62.58 26.17
CA PRO A 598 -3.61 -63.55 26.39
C PRO A 598 -3.73 -64.76 25.45
N PRO A 599 -2.61 -65.29 24.91
CA PRO A 599 -2.65 -66.38 23.95
C PRO A 599 -2.99 -67.72 24.62
N THR A 600 -4.05 -68.36 24.14
CA THR A 600 -4.29 -69.79 24.31
C THR A 600 -3.27 -70.58 23.48
N SER A 601 -2.57 -71.50 24.15
CA SER A 601 -1.61 -72.41 23.51
C SER A 601 -2.35 -73.48 22.70
N VAL A 602 -2.09 -73.52 21.40
CA VAL A 602 -2.41 -74.67 20.56
C VAL A 602 -1.10 -75.24 20.04
N VAL A 603 -0.80 -76.45 20.51
CA VAL A 603 0.33 -77.27 20.07
C VAL A 603 -0.07 -77.96 18.77
N ALA A 604 0.75 -77.80 17.73
CA ALA A 604 0.73 -78.66 16.53
C ALA A 604 2.17 -79.05 16.15
N PRO A 605 2.39 -80.26 15.59
CA PRO A 605 3.67 -80.93 15.62
C PRO A 605 4.50 -80.74 14.34
N GLY A 606 5.82 -80.57 14.55
CA GLY A 606 6.89 -81.20 13.77
C GLY A 606 6.99 -80.92 12.27
N GLY A 607 7.87 -79.99 11.89
CA GLY A 607 8.41 -79.88 10.54
C GLY A 607 9.65 -78.98 10.50
N GLN A 608 10.84 -79.58 10.46
CA GLN A 608 12.11 -78.88 10.30
C GLN A 608 12.23 -78.27 8.89
N VAL A 609 12.51 -76.97 8.79
CA VAL A 609 13.20 -76.37 7.63
C VAL A 609 14.12 -75.25 8.13
N SER A 610 15.39 -75.31 7.70
CA SER A 610 16.50 -74.42 8.07
C SER A 610 16.27 -72.93 7.75
N ALA A 611 16.78 -72.06 8.62
CA ALA A 611 16.88 -70.62 8.43
C ALA A 611 18.19 -70.21 7.72
N PRO A 612 18.20 -69.16 6.86
CA PRO A 612 19.40 -68.52 6.34
C PRO A 612 19.98 -67.47 7.33
N PRO A 613 21.28 -67.12 7.21
CA PRO A 613 21.96 -66.23 8.17
C PRO A 613 21.62 -64.73 7.97
N PRO A 614 21.74 -63.91 9.02
CA PRO A 614 21.43 -62.48 8.98
C PRO A 614 22.53 -61.65 8.31
N VAL A 615 22.10 -60.68 7.51
CA VAL A 615 22.96 -59.69 6.85
C VAL A 615 23.16 -58.49 7.79
N SER A 616 24.41 -58.16 8.09
CA SER A 616 24.79 -57.00 8.92
C SER A 616 24.79 -55.70 8.12
N ALA A 617 24.31 -54.61 8.73
CA ALA A 617 24.35 -53.26 8.19
C ALA A 617 25.74 -52.59 8.41
N PRO A 618 26.23 -51.73 7.50
CA PRO A 618 27.53 -51.10 7.63
C PRO A 618 27.51 -49.88 8.58
N THR A 619 28.47 -49.85 9.50
CA THR A 619 28.78 -48.71 10.37
C THR A 619 29.82 -47.82 9.67
N VAL A 620 29.49 -46.56 9.41
CA VAL A 620 30.45 -45.55 8.90
C VAL A 620 30.94 -44.71 10.07
N ALA A 621 32.24 -44.78 10.36
CA ALA A 621 32.92 -43.94 11.32
C ALA A 621 33.53 -42.71 10.60
N VAL A 622 33.18 -41.51 11.04
CA VAL A 622 33.76 -40.25 10.55
C VAL A 622 34.84 -39.80 11.54
N THR A 623 36.06 -39.60 11.05
CA THR A 623 37.21 -39.05 11.79
C THR A 623 37.27 -37.52 11.62
N PRO A 624 37.61 -36.75 12.66
CA PRO A 624 37.74 -35.29 12.56
C PRO A 624 39.10 -34.86 11.95
N PRO A 625 39.16 -33.70 11.25
CA PRO A 625 40.38 -33.23 10.60
C PRO A 625 41.37 -32.60 11.59
N ALA A 626 42.66 -32.89 11.39
CA ALA A 626 43.77 -32.35 12.15
C ALA A 626 44.16 -30.93 11.69
N THR A 627 44.29 -30.02 12.65
CA THR A 627 44.82 -28.66 12.48
C THR A 627 46.36 -28.64 12.58
N PRO A 628 47.08 -27.95 11.67
CA PRO A 628 48.52 -27.70 11.82
C PRO A 628 48.81 -26.45 12.67
N PRO A 629 49.99 -26.37 13.34
CA PRO A 629 50.33 -25.29 14.27
C PRO A 629 50.92 -24.04 13.58
N PRO A 630 50.99 -22.88 14.28
CA PRO A 630 51.45 -21.61 13.72
C PRO A 630 52.98 -21.52 13.65
N GLY A 631 53.51 -21.12 12.50
CA GLY A 631 54.93 -20.81 12.31
C GLY A 631 55.27 -19.41 12.81
N GLY A 632 56.24 -19.31 13.73
CA GLY A 632 56.85 -18.05 14.14
C GLY A 632 57.95 -17.59 13.17
N PRO A 633 58.36 -16.30 13.21
CA PRO A 633 59.36 -15.75 12.32
C PRO A 633 60.78 -16.05 12.81
N GLN A 634 61.64 -16.55 11.91
CA GLN A 634 63.09 -16.54 12.08
C GLN A 634 63.74 -15.60 11.07
N ASN A 635 64.82 -15.02 11.57
CA ASN A 635 65.54 -13.86 11.10
C ASN A 635 66.80 -14.29 10.30
N GLN A 636 67.40 -13.33 9.56
CA GLN A 636 68.75 -13.32 8.95
C GLN A 636 68.90 -13.79 7.49
N SER A 637 69.04 -12.83 6.56
CA SER A 637 70.33 -12.33 6.05
C SER A 637 70.12 -11.13 5.13
#